data_AF-A0A521VQ25-F1
#
_entry.id   AF-A0A521VQ25-F1
#
_cell.length_a   1.000
_cell.length_b   1.000
_cell.length_c   1.000
_cell.angle_alpha   90.00
_cell.angle_beta   90.00
_cell.angle_gamma   90.00
#
_symmetry.space_group_name_H-M   'P 1'
#
loop_
_entity.id
_entity.type
_entity.pdbx_description
1 polymer ?
#
loop_
_entity_poly.entity_id
_entity_poly.type
_entity_poly.pdbx_seq_one_letter_code
_entity_poly.pdbx_strand_id
1 'polypeptide(L)'
;LPEAARTLLDCHALRILARPIGVARIDATHEVLRLQFQKDPPLEPQRIVDLVRRRRNLRLAGPDRLHLEAKLPSWPERVQAARELMQQLAA
;
A
#
# COMPACT_ATOMS: atom_id res chain seq x y z
N LEU A 1 13.05 16.51 -13.96
CA LEU A 1 13.17 16.66 -12.49
C LEU A 1 14.26 15.72 -11.99
N PRO A 2 15.15 16.16 -11.08
CA PRO A 2 16.11 15.27 -10.43
C PRO A 2 15.40 14.10 -9.74
N GLU A 3 16.09 12.97 -9.60
CA GLU A 3 15.52 11.75 -9.00
C GLU A 3 14.93 12.01 -7.61
N ALA A 4 15.67 12.71 -6.74
CA ALA A 4 15.20 13.06 -5.40
C ALA A 4 13.91 13.88 -5.41
N ALA A 5 13.75 14.79 -6.37
CA ALA A 5 12.52 15.59 -6.51
C ALA A 5 11.33 14.73 -6.96
N ARG A 6 11.57 13.75 -7.85
CA ARG A 6 10.53 12.82 -8.30
C ARG A 6 10.08 11.90 -7.17
N THR A 7 11.02 11.35 -6.40
CA THR A 7 10.73 10.53 -5.22
C THR A 7 9.88 11.27 -4.19
N LEU A 8 10.15 12.56 -3.93
CA LEU A 8 9.32 13.37 -3.03
C LEU A 8 7.88 13.52 -3.55
N LEU A 9 7.72 13.79 -4.85
CA LEU A 9 6.40 13.91 -5.48
C LEU A 9 5.63 12.58 -5.42
N ASP A 10 6.30 11.46 -5.70
CA ASP A 10 5.70 10.12 -5.62
C ASP A 10 5.24 9.80 -4.19
N CYS A 11 6.10 10.05 -3.19
CA CYS A 11 5.74 9.90 -1.77
C CYS A 11 4.51 10.74 -1.41
N HIS A 12 4.46 11.99 -1.88
CA HIS A 12 3.33 12.87 -1.63
C HIS A 12 2.04 12.38 -2.29
N ALA A 13 2.12 11.93 -3.54
CA ALA A 13 0.98 11.37 -4.26
C ALA A 13 0.42 10.12 -3.57
N LEU A 14 1.28 9.22 -3.10
CA LEU A 14 0.87 8.05 -2.32
C LEU A 14 0.18 8.46 -1.01
N ARG A 15 0.67 9.50 -0.32
CA ARG A 15 0.03 10.03 0.89
C ARG A 15 -1.38 10.58 0.63
N ILE A 16 -1.62 11.21 -0.52
CA ILE A 16 -2.95 11.70 -0.89
C ILE A 16 -3.90 10.51 -1.12
N LEU A 17 -3.45 9.50 -1.86
CA LEU A 17 -4.22 8.27 -2.13
C LEU A 17 -4.53 7.45 -0.87
N ALA A 18 -3.63 7.47 0.12
CA ALA A 18 -3.75 6.74 1.37
C ALA A 18 -4.84 7.28 2.31
N ARG A 19 -5.09 8.60 2.30
CA ARG A 19 -6.04 9.26 3.21
C ARG A 19 -7.48 8.70 3.15
N PRO A 20 -8.14 8.59 2.00
CA PRO A 20 -9.54 8.16 1.94
C PRO A 20 -9.77 6.72 2.38
N ILE A 21 -8.74 5.87 2.39
CA ILE A 21 -8.81 4.46 2.82
C ILE A 21 -8.20 4.24 4.22
N GLY A 22 -7.81 5.31 4.92
CA GLY A 22 -7.29 5.25 6.29
C GLY A 22 -5.92 4.59 6.44
N VAL A 23 -5.07 4.62 5.40
CA VAL A 23 -3.69 4.13 5.51
C VAL A 23 -2.83 5.18 6.22
N ALA A 24 -2.34 4.84 7.40
CA ALA A 24 -1.49 5.68 8.25
C ALA A 24 -0.01 5.61 7.86
N ARG A 25 0.46 4.46 7.37
CA ARG A 25 1.88 4.23 7.01
C ARG A 25 2.01 3.31 5.80
N ILE A 26 2.98 3.62 4.94
CA ILE A 26 3.38 2.83 3.77
C ILE A 26 4.87 2.55 3.91
N ASP A 27 5.26 1.28 3.98
CA ASP A 27 6.66 0.86 3.92
C ASP A 27 6.85 -0.01 2.66
N ALA A 28 7.57 0.51 1.67
CA ALA A 28 7.87 -0.19 0.43
C ALA A 28 9.37 -0.49 0.34
N THR A 29 9.74 -1.75 0.54
CA THR A 29 11.10 -2.27 0.37
C THR A 29 11.23 -2.97 -0.98
N HIS A 30 12.40 -3.57 -1.24
CA HIS A 30 12.65 -4.30 -2.48
C HIS A 30 12.02 -5.71 -2.52
N GLU A 31 11.51 -6.22 -1.39
CA GLU A 31 10.88 -7.55 -1.33
C GLU A 31 9.42 -7.50 -0.83
N VAL A 32 9.06 -6.40 -0.17
CA VAL A 32 7.88 -6.33 0.65
C VAL A 32 7.26 -4.94 0.57
N LEU A 33 5.94 -4.89 0.43
CA LEU A 33 5.13 -3.70 0.65
C LEU A 33 4.23 -3.91 1.86
N ARG A 34 4.29 -2.99 2.83
CA ARG A 34 3.44 -2.99 4.02
C ARG A 34 2.58 -1.74 4.05
N LEU A 35 1.28 -1.93 4.26
CA LEU A 35 0.34 -0.87 4.56
C LEU A 35 -0.11 -1.03 6.02
N GLN A 36 -0.05 0.06 6.79
CA GLN A 36 -0.63 0.11 8.12
C GLN A 36 -1.85 1.02 8.09
N PHE A 37 -2.98 0.51 8.54
CA PHE A 37 -4.22 1.24 8.69
C PHE A 37 -4.27 1.96 10.05
N GLN A 38 -5.05 3.03 10.12
CA GLN A 38 -5.43 3.64 11.39
C GLN A 38 -6.37 2.72 12.18
N LYS A 39 -6.61 3.01 13.46
CA LYS A 39 -7.43 2.15 14.35
C LYS A 39 -8.86 1.91 13.86
N ASP A 40 -9.43 2.90 13.19
CA ASP A 40 -10.77 2.84 12.60
C ASP A 40 -10.68 3.35 11.16
N PRO A 41 -10.19 2.50 10.22
CA PRO A 41 -10.08 2.91 8.84
C PRO A 41 -11.49 3.03 8.23
N PRO A 42 -11.75 4.04 7.38
CA PRO A 42 -13.01 4.21 6.67
C PRO A 42 -13.13 3.18 5.50
N LEU A 43 -12.77 1.92 5.76
CA LEU A 43 -12.75 0.84 4.79
C LEU A 43 -13.35 -0.42 5.43
N GLU A 44 -14.29 -1.03 4.72
CA GLU A 44 -14.99 -2.23 5.16
C GLU A 44 -14.00 -3.40 5.37
N PRO A 45 -13.89 -4.00 6.57
CA PRO A 45 -12.95 -5.09 6.85
C PRO A 45 -13.08 -6.27 5.88
N GLN A 46 -14.30 -6.53 5.40
CA GLN A 46 -14.59 -7.58 4.42
C GLN A 46 -13.80 -7.40 3.11
N ARG A 47 -13.58 -6.15 2.65
CA ARG A 47 -12.80 -5.86 1.44
C ARG A 47 -11.35 -6.31 1.59
N ILE A 48 -10.75 -6.08 2.76
CA ILE A 48 -9.37 -6.51 3.05
C ILE A 48 -9.28 -8.03 3.02
N VAL A 49 -10.23 -8.69 3.68
CA VAL A 49 -10.30 -10.16 3.73
C VAL A 49 -10.49 -10.76 2.33
N ASP A 50 -11.38 -10.20 1.52
CA ASP A 50 -11.63 -10.66 0.16
C ASP A 50 -10.40 -10.45 -0.74
N LEU A 51 -9.70 -9.33 -0.59
CA LEU A 51 -8.48 -9.05 -1.35
C LEU A 51 -7.35 -10.04 -0.97
N VAL A 52 -7.18 -10.32 0.32
CA VAL A 52 -6.22 -11.31 0.83
C VAL A 52 -6.55 -12.71 0.29
N ARG A 53 -7.83 -13.09 0.25
CA ARG A 53 -8.25 -14.38 -0.30
C ARG A 53 -7.99 -14.49 -1.80
N ARG A 54 -8.14 -13.40 -2.55
CA ARG A 54 -7.89 -13.36 -4.00
C ARG A 54 -6.41 -13.36 -4.37
N ARG A 55 -5.54 -12.83 -3.50
CA ARG A 55 -4.10 -12.66 -3.78
C ARG A 55 -3.24 -13.49 -2.83
N ARG A 56 -2.64 -14.56 -3.35
CA ARG A 56 -1.79 -15.49 -2.57
C ARG A 56 -0.59 -14.84 -1.88
N ASN A 57 -0.06 -13.76 -2.45
CA ASN A 57 1.10 -13.05 -1.92
C ASN A 57 0.73 -11.90 -0.96
N LEU A 58 -0.55 -11.77 -0.64
CA LEU A 58 -1.07 -10.76 0.28
C LEU A 58 -1.51 -11.45 1.57
N ARG A 59 -1.11 -10.91 2.72
CA ARG A 59 -1.48 -11.45 4.04
C ARG A 59 -1.72 -10.35 5.06
N LEU A 60 -2.57 -10.63 6.03
CA LEU A 60 -2.71 -9.80 7.22
C LEU A 60 -1.53 -10.06 8.16
N ALA A 61 -0.87 -8.99 8.60
CA ALA A 61 0.26 -9.03 9.53
C ALA A 61 -0.12 -8.39 10.87
N GLY A 62 -1.21 -8.90 11.46
CA GLY A 62 -1.91 -8.29 12.59
C GLY A 62 -3.27 -7.70 12.16
N PRO A 63 -3.99 -7.07 13.09
CA PRO A 63 -5.33 -6.53 12.82
C PRO A 63 -5.31 -5.26 11.96
N ASP A 64 -4.23 -4.48 11.98
CA ASP A 64 -4.11 -3.16 11.36
C ASP A 64 -3.12 -3.13 10.19
N ARG A 65 -2.56 -4.27 9.77
CA ARG A 65 -1.46 -4.30 8.79
C ARG A 65 -1.70 -5.29 7.67
N LEU A 66 -1.43 -4.82 6.46
CA LEU A 66 -1.45 -5.61 5.24
C LEU A 66 -0.03 -5.75 4.70
N HIS A 67 0.35 -6.97 4.37
CA HIS A 67 1.69 -7.33 3.93
C HIS A 67 1.61 -8.02 2.57
N LEU A 68 2.19 -7.36 1.56
CA LEU A 68 2.35 -7.89 0.21
C LEU A 68 3.81 -8.31 -0.01
N GLU A 69 4.03 -9.57 -0.36
CA GLU A 69 5.32 -10.07 -0.81
C GLU A 69 5.44 -9.86 -2.33
N ALA A 70 6.41 -9.04 -2.74
CA ALA A 70 6.66 -8.71 -4.14
C ALA A 70 8.11 -8.24 -4.32
N LYS A 71 8.82 -8.80 -5.31
CA LYS A 71 10.15 -8.32 -5.70
C LYS A 71 10.00 -6.99 -6.47
N LEU A 72 10.38 -5.89 -5.82
CA LEU A 72 10.24 -4.51 -6.30
C LEU A 72 11.61 -3.80 -6.29
N PRO A 73 12.56 -4.23 -7.14
CA PRO A 73 13.95 -3.75 -7.06
C PRO A 73 14.07 -2.24 -7.26
N SER A 74 13.29 -1.66 -8.18
CA SER A 74 13.35 -0.23 -8.50
C SER A 74 12.31 0.61 -7.72
N TRP A 75 12.62 1.90 -7.53
CA TRP A 75 11.69 2.85 -6.92
C TRP A 75 10.36 2.97 -7.70
N PRO A 76 10.33 3.11 -9.04
CA PRO A 76 9.09 3.19 -9.79
C PRO A 76 8.19 1.97 -9.61
N GLU A 77 8.75 0.75 -9.55
CA GLU A 77 7.98 -0.47 -9.29
C GLU A 77 7.33 -0.44 -7.90
N ARG A 78 8.05 0.04 -6.89
CA ARG A 78 7.52 0.20 -5.53
C ARG A 78 6.34 1.17 -5.48
N VAL A 79 6.47 2.31 -6.15
CA VAL A 79 5.39 3.32 -6.23
C VAL A 79 4.18 2.76 -6.96
N GLN A 80 4.40 2.06 -8.08
CA GLN A 80 3.34 1.48 -8.87
C GLN A 80 2.59 0.39 -8.08
N ALA A 81 3.31 -0.53 -7.45
CA ALA A 81 2.71 -1.59 -6.64
C ALA A 81 1.90 -1.03 -5.45
N ALA A 82 2.41 0.02 -4.79
CA ALA A 82 1.68 0.69 -3.71
C ALA A 82 0.39 1.36 -4.20
N ARG A 83 0.47 2.06 -5.35
CA ARG A 83 -0.70 2.69 -5.98
C ARG A 83 -1.76 1.68 -6.36
N GLU A 84 -1.38 0.59 -7.02
CA GLU A 84 -2.30 -0.48 -7.42
C GLU A 84 -2.97 -1.15 -6.24
N LEU A 85 -2.21 -1.44 -5.17
CA LEU A 85 -2.77 -2.03 -3.96
C LEU A 85 -3.79 -1.10 -3.31
N MET A 86 -3.51 0.20 -3.22
CA MET A 86 -4.45 1.18 -2.67
C MET A 86 -5.70 1.35 -3.54
N GLN A 87 -5.56 1.31 -4.87
CA GLN A 87 -6.69 1.35 -5.79
C GLN A 87 -7.60 0.12 -5.67
N GLN A 88 -7.02 -1.07 -5.51
CA GLN A 88 -7.78 -2.30 -5.28
C GLN A 88 -8.56 -2.28 -3.96
N LEU A 89 -8.06 -1.56 -2.95
CA LEU A 89 -8.76 -1.36 -1.68
C LEU A 89 -9.87 -0.30 -1.77
N ALA A 90 -9.66 0.74 -2.59
CA ALA A 90 -10.62 1.83 -2.79
C ALA A 90 -11.82 1.45 -3.68
N ALA A 91 -11.66 0.50 -4.60
CA ALA A 91 -12.74 -0.01 -5.48
C ALA A 91 -13.78 -0.80 -4.67
#